data_AF-A0A935H9M9-F1
#
_entry.id   AF-A0A935H9M9-F1
#
_cell.length_a   1.000
_cell.length_b   1.000
_cell.length_c   1.000
_cell.angle_alpha   90.00
_cell.angle_beta   90.00
_cell.angle_gamma   90.00
#
_symmetry.space_group_name_H-M   'P 1'
#
loop_
_entity.id
_entity.type
_entity.pdbx_description
1 polymer ?
#
loop_
_entity_poly.entity_id
_entity_poly.type
_entity_poly.pdbx_seq_one_letter_code
_entity_poly.pdbx_strand_id
1 'polypeptide(L)'
;MPNFGDLAQASLESRVTFRKLSRLVIKDRNNVVLHQSRLQAAMYLPGSEQIQGALVDMLLGCIPATEVDRQAALSFVQDRLNPLLVTKLKPYIANPVLPLSNALATRWSVIASPSLDMPRRTMRCNTDDSRLHAQTQ
;
A
#
# COMPACT_ATOMS: atom_id res chain seq x y z
N MET A 1 -9.72 27.13 -11.19
CA MET A 1 -8.43 26.67 -10.64
C MET A 1 -8.64 26.40 -9.17
N PRO A 2 -8.47 25.17 -8.65
CA PRO A 2 -8.59 24.92 -7.22
C PRO A 2 -7.55 25.75 -6.45
N ASN A 3 -7.94 26.30 -5.31
CA ASN A 3 -7.05 27.10 -4.46
C ASN A 3 -5.99 26.18 -3.83
N PHE A 4 -4.75 26.65 -3.68
CA PHE A 4 -3.68 25.87 -3.05
C PHE A 4 -4.03 25.40 -1.63
N GLY A 5 -4.82 26.19 -0.89
CA GLY A 5 -5.35 25.81 0.42
C GLY A 5 -6.24 24.56 0.40
N ASP A 6 -7.08 24.43 -0.63
CA ASP A 6 -8.03 23.31 -0.75
C ASP A 6 -7.30 21.98 -1.05
N LEU A 7 -6.24 22.03 -1.85
CA LEU A 7 -5.40 20.87 -2.17
C LEU A 7 -4.62 20.36 -0.96
N ALA A 8 -4.09 21.29 -0.15
CA ALA A 8 -3.38 20.94 1.08
C ALA A 8 -4.32 20.33 2.13
N GLN A 9 -5.52 20.88 2.27
CA GLN A 9 -6.55 20.37 3.17
C GLN A 9 -7.02 18.96 2.75
N ALA A 10 -7.32 18.74 1.48
CA ALA A 10 -7.69 17.42 0.95
C ALA A 10 -6.58 16.36 1.14
N SER A 11 -5.32 16.76 0.98
CA SER A 11 -4.16 15.90 1.26
C SER A 11 -4.04 15.55 2.74
N LEU A 12 -4.28 16.50 3.63
CA LEU A 12 -4.28 16.27 5.08
C LEU A 12 -5.40 15.30 5.49
N GLU A 13 -6.61 15.51 4.98
CA GLU A 13 -7.77 14.66 5.22
C GLU A 13 -7.52 13.22 4.74
N SER A 14 -6.90 13.06 3.58
CA SER A 14 -6.50 11.75 3.05
C SER A 14 -5.50 11.04 3.98
N ARG A 15 -4.50 11.76 4.50
CA ARG A 15 -3.52 11.22 5.45
C ARG A 15 -4.15 10.83 6.78
N VAL A 16 -5.06 11.65 7.31
CA VAL A 16 -5.79 11.36 8.56
C VAL A 16 -6.64 10.10 8.38
N THR A 17 -7.36 10.01 7.26
CA THR A 17 -8.23 8.89 6.91
C THR A 17 -7.42 7.59 6.79
N PHE A 18 -6.32 7.61 6.03
CA PHE A 18 -5.44 6.46 5.88
C PHE A 18 -4.89 5.96 7.23
N ARG A 19 -4.44 6.88 8.10
CA ARG A 19 -3.94 6.52 9.44
C ARG A 19 -5.04 5.95 10.34
N LYS A 20 -6.25 6.51 10.29
CA LYS A 20 -7.42 6.00 11.02
C LYS A 20 -7.74 4.57 10.61
N LEU A 21 -7.85 4.33 9.31
CA LEU A 21 -8.13 2.99 8.76
C LEU A 21 -7.02 1.99 9.08
N SER A 22 -5.75 2.42 9.02
CA SER A 22 -4.61 1.59 9.42
C SER A 22 -4.70 1.11 10.87
N ARG A 23 -5.09 1.99 11.81
CA ARG A 23 -5.32 1.59 13.21
C ARG A 23 -6.50 0.64 13.37
N LEU A 24 -7.55 0.82 12.56
CA LEU A 24 -8.71 -0.08 12.58
C LEU A 24 -8.34 -1.46 12.04
N VAL A 25 -7.57 -1.55 10.96
CA VAL A 25 -7.05 -2.82 10.42
C VAL A 25 -6.19 -3.56 11.45
N ILE A 26 -5.35 -2.87 12.24
CA ILE A 26 -4.60 -3.51 13.33
C ILE A 26 -5.53 -4.15 14.36
N LYS A 27 -6.62 -3.44 14.71
CA LYS A 27 -7.61 -3.89 15.71
C LYS A 27 -8.47 -5.03 15.19
N ASP A 28 -8.82 -5.01 13.91
CA ASP A 28 -9.69 -5.99 13.27
C ASP A 28 -9.12 -6.40 11.89
N ARG A 29 -8.18 -7.33 11.94
CA ARG A 29 -7.40 -7.77 10.76
C ARG A 29 -8.22 -8.57 9.76
N ASN A 30 -9.31 -9.18 10.20
CA ASN A 30 -10.15 -10.07 9.40
C ASN A 30 -11.25 -9.33 8.64
N ASN A 31 -11.32 -8.01 8.80
CA ASN A 31 -12.35 -7.20 8.17
C ASN A 31 -11.96 -6.74 6.77
N VAL A 32 -12.48 -7.44 5.77
CA VAL A 32 -12.22 -7.18 4.35
C VAL A 32 -12.55 -5.72 3.99
N VAL A 33 -13.65 -5.17 4.52
CA VAL A 33 -14.10 -3.80 4.24
C VAL A 33 -13.10 -2.77 4.77
N LEU A 34 -12.49 -3.01 5.94
CA LEU A 34 -11.46 -2.11 6.47
C LEU A 34 -10.19 -2.11 5.60
N HIS A 35 -9.77 -3.28 5.10
CA HIS A 35 -8.64 -3.38 4.17
C HIS A 35 -8.93 -2.68 2.85
N GLN A 36 -10.10 -2.91 2.24
CA GLN A 36 -10.53 -2.25 1.01
C GLN A 36 -10.61 -0.73 1.19
N SER A 37 -11.23 -0.26 2.28
CA SER A 37 -11.31 1.17 2.61
C SER A 37 -9.93 1.79 2.77
N ARG A 38 -9.01 1.09 3.44
CA ARG A 38 -7.63 1.56 3.62
C ARG A 38 -6.90 1.65 2.28
N LEU A 39 -7.08 0.68 1.40
CA LEU A 39 -6.49 0.68 0.06
C LEU A 39 -7.05 1.83 -0.79
N GLN A 40 -8.36 2.09 -0.71
CA GLN A 40 -8.99 3.25 -1.34
C GLN A 40 -8.43 4.57 -0.81
N ALA A 41 -8.25 4.72 0.51
CA ALA A 41 -7.64 5.91 1.10
C ALA A 41 -6.18 6.10 0.63
N ALA A 42 -5.44 5.02 0.42
CA ALA A 42 -4.06 5.07 -0.07
C ALA A 42 -3.96 5.66 -1.49
N MET A 43 -4.97 5.47 -2.33
CA MET A 43 -5.00 6.00 -3.71
C MET A 43 -4.96 7.53 -3.75
N TYR A 44 -5.44 8.20 -2.70
CA TYR A 44 -5.40 9.67 -2.60
C TYR A 44 -4.08 10.21 -2.07
N LEU A 45 -3.16 9.34 -1.64
CA LEU A 45 -1.83 9.74 -1.18
C LEU A 45 -0.85 9.82 -2.34
N PRO A 46 0.13 10.75 -2.28
CA PRO A 46 1.20 10.81 -3.26
C PRO A 46 2.14 9.61 -3.09
N GLY A 47 2.64 9.11 -4.22
CA GLY A 47 3.51 7.93 -4.27
C GLY A 47 2.74 6.62 -4.43
N SER A 48 3.48 5.53 -4.28
CA SER A 48 3.01 4.15 -4.45
C SER A 48 3.26 3.26 -3.22
N GLU A 49 4.14 3.68 -2.30
CA GLU A 49 4.48 2.86 -1.12
C GLU A 49 3.31 2.58 -0.18
N GLN A 50 2.38 3.53 -0.03
CA GLN A 50 1.19 3.40 0.83
C GLN A 50 0.22 2.36 0.25
N ILE A 51 0.07 2.38 -1.07
CA ILE A 51 -0.74 1.43 -1.84
C ILE A 51 -0.13 0.03 -1.71
N GLN A 52 1.18 -0.09 -1.96
CA GLN A 52 1.91 -1.35 -1.82
C GLN A 52 1.77 -1.91 -0.39
N GLY A 53 2.00 -1.09 0.63
CA GLY A 53 1.93 -1.53 2.02
C GLY A 53 0.52 -1.98 2.43
N ALA A 54 -0.51 -1.23 2.02
CA ALA A 54 -1.91 -1.59 2.29
C ALA A 54 -2.34 -2.86 1.56
N LEU A 55 -1.94 -3.04 0.30
CA LEU A 55 -2.23 -4.25 -0.47
C LEU A 55 -1.54 -5.47 0.15
N VAL A 56 -0.27 -5.35 0.54
CA VAL A 56 0.47 -6.44 1.20
C VAL A 56 -0.19 -6.85 2.51
N ASP A 57 -0.65 -5.89 3.33
CA ASP A 57 -1.36 -6.22 4.57
C ASP A 57 -2.69 -6.95 4.31
N MET A 58 -3.39 -6.63 3.21
CA MET A 58 -4.61 -7.35 2.82
C MET A 58 -4.29 -8.78 2.37
N LEU A 59 -3.27 -8.97 1.54
CA LEU A 59 -2.86 -10.28 1.03
C LEU A 59 -2.33 -11.20 2.14
N LEU A 60 -1.66 -10.64 3.16
CA LEU A 60 -1.11 -11.37 4.29
C LEU A 60 -2.12 -11.57 5.43
N GLY A 61 -2.79 -10.48 5.82
CA GLY A 61 -3.40 -10.37 7.14
C GLY A 61 -4.91 -10.56 7.17
N CYS A 62 -5.58 -10.57 6.02
CA CYS A 62 -7.02 -10.70 5.93
C CYS A 62 -7.44 -12.13 5.58
N ILE A 63 -7.56 -12.99 6.59
CA ILE A 63 -7.90 -14.42 6.41
C ILE A 63 -9.22 -14.60 5.64
N PRO A 64 -10.29 -13.83 5.91
CA PRO A 64 -11.57 -14.03 5.22
C PRO A 64 -11.60 -13.50 3.78
N ALA A 65 -10.59 -12.75 3.33
CA ALA A 65 -10.57 -12.26 1.97
C ALA A 65 -10.54 -13.45 1.00
N THR A 66 -11.43 -13.44 0.01
CA THR A 66 -11.45 -14.44 -1.05
C THR A 66 -10.41 -14.13 -2.11
N GLU A 67 -10.20 -15.07 -3.04
CA GLU A 67 -9.39 -14.80 -4.24
C GLU A 67 -9.97 -13.62 -5.04
N VAL A 68 -11.31 -13.54 -5.14
CA VAL A 68 -12.02 -12.46 -5.83
C VAL A 68 -11.73 -11.11 -5.16
N ASP A 69 -11.77 -11.04 -3.83
CA ASP A 69 -11.46 -9.81 -3.09
C ASP A 69 -10.02 -9.35 -3.33
N ARG A 70 -9.07 -10.29 -3.29
CA ARG A 70 -7.64 -10.00 -3.52
C ARG A 70 -7.41 -9.57 -4.97
N GLN A 71 -8.03 -10.24 -5.94
CA GLN A 71 -7.91 -9.90 -7.35
C GLN A 71 -8.51 -8.52 -7.63
N ALA A 72 -9.68 -8.21 -7.06
CA ALA A 72 -10.30 -6.89 -7.17
C ALA A 72 -9.40 -5.80 -6.57
N ALA A 73 -8.82 -6.05 -5.40
CA ALA A 73 -7.89 -5.13 -4.75
C ALA A 73 -6.64 -4.85 -5.60
N LEU A 74 -6.00 -5.89 -6.17
CA LEU A 74 -4.84 -5.72 -7.04
C LEU A 74 -5.22 -4.95 -8.31
N SER A 75 -6.34 -5.31 -8.95
CA SER A 75 -6.80 -4.68 -10.19
C SER A 75 -7.14 -3.21 -9.99
N PHE A 76 -7.69 -2.85 -8.82
CA PHE A 76 -8.04 -1.47 -8.48
C PHE A 76 -6.82 -0.54 -8.37
N VAL A 77 -5.64 -1.07 -7.99
CA VAL A 77 -4.46 -0.24 -7.70
C VAL A 77 -3.29 -0.42 -8.64
N GLN A 78 -3.33 -1.42 -9.54
CA GLN A 78 -2.18 -1.81 -10.36
C GLN A 78 -1.59 -0.67 -11.20
N ASP A 79 -2.41 0.27 -11.68
CA ASP A 79 -1.97 1.39 -12.53
C ASP A 79 -1.10 2.40 -11.76
N ARG A 80 -1.18 2.38 -10.42
CA ARG A 80 -0.37 3.22 -9.53
C ARG A 80 0.90 2.51 -9.04
N LEU A 81 1.07 1.23 -9.36
CA LEU A 81 2.19 0.42 -8.93
C LEU A 81 3.21 0.21 -10.07
N ASN A 82 4.45 -0.11 -9.70
CA ASN A 82 5.44 -0.57 -10.66
C ASN A 82 4.97 -1.91 -11.28
N PRO A 83 4.99 -2.10 -12.61
CA PRO A 83 4.59 -3.36 -13.24
C PRO A 83 5.33 -4.60 -12.72
N LEU A 84 6.61 -4.47 -12.38
CA LEU A 84 7.39 -5.57 -11.77
C LEU A 84 6.87 -5.94 -10.38
N LEU A 85 6.40 -4.94 -9.61
CA LEU A 85 5.80 -5.18 -8.30
C LEU A 85 4.44 -5.89 -8.45
N VAL A 86 3.62 -5.47 -9.42
CA VAL A 86 2.35 -6.14 -9.75
C VAL A 86 2.60 -7.62 -10.08
N THR A 87 3.59 -7.91 -10.92
CA THR A 87 3.98 -9.31 -11.25
C THR A 87 4.40 -10.10 -10.02
N LYS A 88 5.13 -9.49 -9.07
CA LYS A 88 5.53 -10.15 -7.82
C LYS A 88 4.37 -10.40 -6.85
N LEU A 89 3.31 -9.60 -6.91
CA LEU A 89 2.15 -9.74 -6.02
C LEU A 89 1.12 -10.76 -6.53
N LYS A 90 0.99 -10.93 -7.85
CA LYS A 90 0.03 -11.86 -8.49
C LYS A 90 0.01 -13.29 -7.92
N PRO A 91 1.15 -13.95 -7.60
CA PRO A 91 1.12 -15.30 -7.04
C PRO A 91 0.37 -15.43 -5.72
N TYR A 92 0.27 -14.34 -4.94
CA TYR A 92 -0.39 -14.34 -3.62
C TYR A 92 -1.90 -14.12 -3.69
N ILE A 93 -2.47 -13.98 -4.89
CA ILE A 93 -3.92 -13.86 -5.09
C ILE A 93 -4.60 -15.22 -4.88
N ALA A 94 -4.11 -16.26 -5.56
CA ALA A 94 -4.63 -17.62 -5.41
C ALA A 94 -4.04 -18.34 -4.19
N ASN A 95 -2.78 -18.04 -3.84
CA ASN A 95 -2.07 -18.74 -2.75
C ASN A 95 -1.45 -17.76 -1.73
N PRO A 96 -2.20 -17.34 -0.69
CA PRO A 96 -1.78 -16.29 0.24
C PRO A 96 -0.77 -16.80 1.30
N VAL A 97 0.38 -17.30 0.86
CA VAL A 97 1.49 -17.76 1.76
C VAL A 97 2.56 -16.68 1.87
N LEU A 98 2.16 -15.41 1.87
CA LEU A 98 3.12 -14.32 2.04
C LEU A 98 3.69 -14.38 3.47
N PRO A 99 5.02 -14.35 3.67
CA PRO A 99 5.57 -14.33 5.02
C PRO A 99 5.31 -13.00 5.74
N LEU A 100 5.25 -13.01 7.08
CA LEU A 100 5.09 -11.81 7.90
C LEU A 100 6.19 -10.77 7.64
N SER A 101 7.43 -11.22 7.47
CA SER A 101 8.57 -10.39 7.07
C SER A 101 8.90 -10.68 5.61
N ASN A 102 8.75 -9.70 4.73
CA ASN A 102 8.96 -9.91 3.29
C ASN A 102 9.42 -8.64 2.56
N ALA A 103 9.98 -8.83 1.37
CA ALA A 103 10.52 -7.77 0.53
C ALA A 103 9.45 -6.90 -0.17
N LEU A 104 8.18 -7.30 -0.10
CA LEU A 104 7.06 -6.56 -0.69
C LEU A 104 6.42 -5.60 0.33
N ALA A 105 6.63 -5.80 1.62
CA ALA A 105 6.17 -4.89 2.66
C ALA A 105 6.95 -3.56 2.61
N THR A 106 6.26 -2.46 2.96
CA THR A 106 6.87 -1.12 3.03
C THR A 106 6.73 -0.57 4.45
N ARG A 107 7.35 0.59 4.74
CA ARG A 107 7.14 1.30 6.02
C ARG A 107 5.68 1.66 6.30
N TRP A 108 4.79 1.52 5.32
CA TRP A 108 3.36 1.80 5.43
C TRP A 108 2.53 0.54 5.69
N SER A 109 3.14 -0.65 5.65
CA SER A 109 2.54 -1.89 6.14
C SER A 109 2.35 -1.81 7.66
N VAL A 110 1.24 -2.36 8.15
CA VAL A 110 0.89 -2.38 9.59
C VAL A 110 0.68 -3.78 10.14
N ILE A 111 0.62 -4.79 9.27
CA ILE A 111 0.63 -6.20 9.63
C ILE A 111 1.96 -6.81 9.21
N ALA A 112 2.35 -6.63 7.94
CA ALA A 112 3.62 -7.10 7.42
C ALA A 112 4.78 -6.18 7.84
N SER A 113 5.96 -6.77 8.00
CA SER A 113 7.21 -6.06 8.25
C SER A 113 8.12 -6.12 7.02
N PRO A 114 8.76 -5.00 6.62
CA PRO A 114 9.79 -5.04 5.58
C PRO A 114 10.96 -5.94 5.99
N SER A 115 11.36 -6.87 5.12
CA SER A 115 12.54 -7.71 5.36
C SER A 115 13.84 -6.91 5.19
N LEU A 116 14.81 -7.11 6.10
CA LEU A 116 16.13 -6.49 6.04
C LEU A 116 17.07 -7.09 4.97
N ASP A 117 16.71 -8.22 4.38
CA ASP A 117 17.48 -8.90 3.32
C ASP A 117 17.42 -8.19 1.95
N MET A 118 16.81 -7.00 1.88
CA MET A 118 16.84 -6.18 0.68
C MET A 118 18.19 -5.46 0.52
N PRO A 119 18.73 -5.36 -0.71
CA PRO A 119 19.93 -4.58 -0.98
C PRO A 119 19.80 -3.16 -0.40
N ARG A 120 20.78 -2.74 0.42
CA ARG A 120 20.77 -1.44 1.13
C ARG A 120 20.50 -0.23 0.23
N ARG A 121 20.79 -0.32 -1.07
CA ARG A 121 20.53 0.71 -2.08
C ARG A 121 19.02 0.97 -2.27
N THR A 122 18.20 -0.07 -2.22
CA THR A 122 16.74 -0.03 -2.34
C THR A 122 16.09 0.59 -1.10
N MET A 123 16.74 0.46 0.07
CA MET A 123 16.26 1.07 1.33
C MET A 123 16.54 2.58 1.42
N ARG A 124 17.52 3.11 0.67
CA ARG A 124 17.99 4.50 0.79
C ARG A 124 17.42 5.46 -0.27
N CYS A 125 17.12 4.97 -1.46
CA CYS A 125 16.49 5.74 -2.53
C CYS A 125 15.29 4.94 -3.05
N ASN A 126 14.09 5.21 -2.52
CA ASN A 126 12.91 4.60 -3.11
C ASN A 126 12.59 5.31 -4.46
N THR A 127 11.71 4.68 -5.26
CA THR A 127 11.35 5.23 -6.58
C THR A 127 10.56 6.54 -6.46
N ASP A 128 9.77 6.71 -5.41
CA ASP A 128 8.95 7.91 -5.18
C ASP A 128 9.83 9.13 -4.83
N ASP A 129 10.82 8.97 -3.95
CA ASP A 129 11.82 9.95 -3.57
C ASP A 129 12.69 10.33 -4.79
N SER A 130 13.08 9.34 -5.60
CA SER A 130 13.87 9.58 -6.81
C SER A 130 13.12 10.43 -7.85
N ARG A 131 11.81 10.20 -8.03
CA ARG A 131 10.97 11.00 -8.94
C ARG A 131 10.74 12.41 -8.42
N LEU A 132 10.55 12.56 -7.11
CA LEU A 132 10.43 13.88 -6.47
C LEU A 132 11.69 14.72 -6.70
N HIS A 133 12.88 14.12 -6.63
CA HIS A 133 14.12 14.83 -6.91
C HIS A 133 14.35 15.13 -8.40
N ALA A 134 13.92 14.24 -9.30
CA ALA A 134 14.07 14.43 -10.75
C ALA A 134 13.13 15.51 -11.34
N GLN A 135 12.03 15.85 -10.67
CA GLN A 135 11.10 16.91 -11.10
C GLN A 135 11.47 18.31 -10.60
N THR A 136 12.49 18.41 -9.72
CA THR A 136 12.91 19.68 -9.10
C THR A 136 14.25 20.20 -9.66
N GLN A 137 14.70 19.66 -10.81
CA GLN A 137 15.85 20.14 -11.59
C GLN A 137 15.37 20.67 -12.94
#